data_AF-A0A529XDC9-F1
#
_entry.id   AF-A0A529XDC9-F1
#
_cell.length_a   1.000
_cell.length_b   1.000
_cell.length_c   1.000
_cell.angle_alpha   90.00
_cell.angle_beta   90.00
_cell.angle_gamma   90.00
#
_symmetry.space_group_name_H-M   'P 1'
#
loop_
_entity.id
_entity.type
_entity.pdbx_description
1 polymer ?
#
loop_
_entity_poly.entity_id
_entity_poly.type
_entity_poly.pdbx_seq_one_letter_code
_entity_poly.pdbx_strand_id
1 'polypeptide(L)'
;MSRLRVNAFTLSLDGYGAGPDQSLENPLGVGGEDLHKWMIKTRSFYQRIGKEGGTTDTDDDFAVRSFENVGAWILGRNMFAPSRGPWPDDNWKGWWGPNPPYHVPTFILTHHKRAPIEMEGGTTFYFVTDGIHSALEQAKA
;
A
#
# COMPACT_ATOMS: atom_id res chain seq x y z
N MET A 1 -11.58 21.02 -1.20
CA MET A 1 -10.36 20.77 -0.40
C MET A 1 -10.19 19.27 -0.24
N SER A 2 -9.00 18.74 -0.50
CA SER A 2 -8.65 17.33 -0.26
C SER A 2 -8.64 17.02 1.24
N ARG A 3 -8.92 15.76 1.62
CA ARG A 3 -8.90 15.28 3.01
C ARG A 3 -7.83 14.21 3.17
N LEU A 4 -7.08 14.27 4.26
CA LEU A 4 -6.23 13.17 4.70
C LEU A 4 -7.10 12.15 5.46
N ARG A 5 -7.03 10.87 5.07
CA ARG A 5 -7.80 9.79 5.70
C ARG A 5 -7.00 8.50 5.75
N VAL A 6 -7.32 7.67 6.74
CA VAL A 6 -6.86 6.28 6.84
C VAL A 6 -8.10 5.40 6.72
N ASN A 7 -8.13 4.52 5.71
CA ASN A 7 -9.27 3.65 5.42
C ASN A 7 -8.81 2.19 5.39
N ALA A 8 -9.70 1.26 5.75
CA ALA A 8 -9.46 -0.18 5.70
C ALA A 8 -8.14 -0.64 6.36
N PHE A 9 -7.66 0.12 7.36
CA PHE A 9 -6.53 -0.27 8.17
C PHE A 9 -6.99 -1.34 9.15
N THR A 10 -6.35 -2.51 9.10
CA THR A 10 -6.71 -3.63 9.98
C THR A 10 -5.74 -3.73 11.14
N LEU A 11 -6.27 -4.08 12.30
CA LEU A 11 -5.53 -4.24 13.55
C LEU A 11 -5.95 -5.55 14.22
N SER A 12 -4.99 -6.23 14.84
CA SER A 12 -5.29 -7.31 15.78
C SER A 12 -5.96 -6.75 17.04
N LEU A 13 -6.55 -7.66 17.83
CA LEU A 13 -7.21 -7.30 19.10
C LEU A 13 -6.24 -6.67 20.11
N ASP A 14 -4.97 -7.07 20.07
CA ASP A 14 -3.87 -6.58 20.89
C ASP A 14 -3.08 -5.41 20.26
N GLY A 15 -3.55 -4.86 19.14
CA GLY A 15 -3.09 -3.55 18.64
C GLY A 15 -1.98 -3.57 17.59
N TYR A 16 -1.77 -4.67 16.87
CA TYR A 16 -0.76 -4.80 15.81
C TYR A 16 -1.38 -4.71 14.41
N GLY A 17 -0.78 -3.90 13.54
CA GLY A 17 -1.21 -3.76 12.12
C GLY A 17 -0.46 -4.66 11.14
N ALA A 18 0.51 -5.43 11.61
CA ALA A 18 1.33 -6.36 10.84
C ALA A 18 1.88 -7.45 11.77
N GLY A 19 2.27 -8.59 11.20
CA GLY A 19 3.01 -9.62 11.92
C GLY A 19 4.47 -9.22 12.18
N PRO A 20 5.17 -9.91 13.08
CA PRO A 20 6.61 -9.75 13.27
C PRO A 20 7.40 -10.25 12.05
N ASP A 21 8.69 -9.92 11.98
CA ASP A 21 9.65 -10.54 11.06
C ASP A 21 9.26 -10.50 9.57
N GLN A 22 8.86 -9.31 9.08
CA GLN A 22 8.61 -9.09 7.66
C GLN A 22 9.83 -9.48 6.81
N SER A 23 9.59 -10.32 5.80
CA SER A 23 10.58 -10.79 4.83
C SER A 23 9.99 -10.77 3.42
N LEU A 24 10.75 -11.22 2.42
CA LEU A 24 10.21 -11.41 1.06
C LEU A 24 9.11 -12.46 1.02
N GLU A 25 9.26 -13.52 1.81
CA GLU A 25 8.31 -14.63 1.95
C GLU A 25 7.11 -14.23 2.81
N ASN A 26 7.31 -13.32 3.77
CA ASN A 26 6.28 -12.82 4.68
C ASN A 26 6.12 -11.29 4.51
N PRO A 27 5.47 -10.81 3.44
CA PRO A 27 5.38 -9.38 3.13
C PRO A 27 4.63 -8.55 4.18
N LEU A 28 3.74 -9.19 4.94
CA LEU A 28 3.00 -8.58 6.06
C LEU A 28 3.54 -9.02 7.43
N GLY A 29 4.70 -9.68 7.46
CA GLY A 29 5.19 -10.38 8.64
C GLY A 29 4.52 -11.73 8.86
N VAL A 30 5.11 -12.54 9.73
CA VAL A 30 4.63 -13.89 10.07
C VAL A 30 3.22 -13.80 10.65
N GLY A 31 2.26 -14.44 9.99
CA GLY A 31 0.84 -14.40 10.36
C GLY A 31 0.11 -13.10 9.99
N GLY A 32 0.77 -12.11 9.37
CA GLY A 32 0.15 -10.82 9.04
C GLY A 32 -1.01 -10.91 8.03
N GLU A 33 -1.04 -11.95 7.20
CA GLU A 33 -2.15 -12.22 6.28
C GLU A 33 -3.47 -12.49 7.00
N ASP A 34 -3.43 -13.02 8.22
CA ASP A 34 -4.64 -13.33 8.99
C ASP A 34 -5.47 -12.08 9.32
N LEU A 35 -4.81 -10.92 9.41
CA LEU A 35 -5.49 -9.63 9.59
C LEU A 35 -6.38 -9.27 8.40
N HIS A 36 -6.08 -9.75 7.20
CA HIS A 36 -6.71 -9.28 5.96
C HIS A 36 -7.81 -10.22 5.44
N LYS A 37 -8.14 -11.28 6.18
CA LYS A 37 -9.13 -12.31 5.80
C LYS A 37 -10.51 -11.74 5.41
N TRP A 38 -10.92 -10.64 6.03
CA TRP A 38 -12.19 -9.98 5.71
C TRP A 38 -12.23 -9.49 4.26
N MET A 39 -11.12 -8.94 3.75
CA MET A 39 -11.03 -8.31 2.44
C MET A 39 -10.74 -9.31 1.30
N ILE A 40 -9.91 -10.33 1.53
CA ILE A 40 -9.38 -11.19 0.45
C ILE A 40 -10.45 -11.99 -0.32
N LYS A 41 -11.63 -12.21 0.27
CA LYS A 41 -12.76 -12.92 -0.35
C LYS A 41 -13.70 -12.01 -1.14
N THR A 42 -13.50 -10.69 -1.09
CA THR A 42 -14.42 -9.71 -1.67
C THR A 42 -14.24 -9.62 -3.18
N ARG A 43 -15.31 -9.29 -3.90
CA ARG A 43 -15.27 -9.05 -5.34
C ARG A 43 -14.30 -7.91 -5.68
N SER A 44 -14.28 -6.86 -4.85
CA SER A 44 -13.39 -5.70 -5.01
C SER A 44 -11.92 -6.05 -4.90
N PHE A 45 -11.56 -7.02 -4.04
CA PHE A 45 -10.18 -7.52 -3.99
C PHE A 45 -9.87 -8.37 -5.22
N TYR A 46 -10.77 -9.29 -5.58
CA TYR A 46 -10.59 -10.16 -6.75
C TYR A 46 -10.39 -9.39 -8.05
N GLN A 47 -11.20 -8.37 -8.32
CA GLN A 47 -11.05 -7.53 -9.51
C GLN A 47 -9.66 -6.87 -9.61
N ARG A 48 -9.10 -6.43 -8.47
CA ARG A 48 -7.76 -5.80 -8.44
C ARG A 48 -6.62 -6.77 -8.74
N ILE A 49 -6.81 -8.05 -8.45
CA ILE A 49 -5.82 -9.09 -8.77
C ILE A 49 -6.17 -9.85 -10.06
N GLY A 50 -7.12 -9.35 -10.86
CA GLY A 50 -7.52 -9.96 -12.13
C GLY A 50 -8.29 -11.29 -11.99
N LYS A 51 -8.97 -11.49 -10.86
CA LYS A 51 -9.77 -12.69 -10.57
C LYS A 51 -11.27 -12.39 -10.68
N GLU A 52 -12.04 -13.34 -11.17
CA GLU A 52 -13.51 -13.26 -11.23
C GLU A 52 -14.18 -13.75 -9.93
N GLY A 53 -15.41 -13.29 -9.70
CA GLY A 53 -16.25 -13.69 -8.56
C GLY A 53 -15.99 -12.87 -7.30
N GLY A 54 -16.09 -13.51 -6.14
CA GLY A 54 -15.96 -12.88 -4.83
C GLY A 54 -17.29 -12.51 -4.20
N THR A 55 -17.25 -12.23 -2.90
CA THR A 55 -18.42 -11.81 -2.11
C THR A 55 -18.75 -10.34 -2.35
N THR A 56 -20.03 -9.99 -2.25
CA THR A 56 -20.56 -8.62 -2.35
C THR A 56 -21.32 -8.25 -1.08
N ASP A 57 -20.76 -8.66 0.06
CA ASP A 57 -21.30 -8.44 1.39
C ASP A 57 -20.80 -7.10 1.97
N THR A 58 -21.06 -6.86 3.26
CA THR A 58 -20.58 -5.65 3.93
C THR A 58 -19.06 -5.49 3.86
N ASP A 59 -18.29 -6.57 3.82
CA ASP A 59 -16.83 -6.50 3.66
C ASP A 59 -16.48 -5.93 2.27
N ASP A 60 -17.21 -6.31 1.21
CA ASP A 60 -17.03 -5.73 -0.13
C ASP A 60 -17.33 -4.22 -0.12
N ASP A 61 -18.40 -3.78 0.55
CA ASP A 61 -18.73 -2.36 0.66
C ASP A 61 -17.60 -1.55 1.33
N PHE A 62 -16.99 -2.08 2.39
CA PHE A 62 -15.81 -1.47 3.01
C PHE A 62 -14.58 -1.48 2.08
N ALA A 63 -14.38 -2.56 1.32
CA ALA A 63 -13.28 -2.71 0.37
C ALA A 63 -13.44 -1.83 -0.88
N VAL A 64 -14.66 -1.48 -1.31
CA VAL A 64 -14.89 -0.47 -2.36
C VAL A 64 -14.49 0.91 -1.83
N ARG A 65 -15.10 1.30 -0.70
CA ARG A 65 -14.95 2.63 -0.09
C ARG A 65 -13.51 2.99 0.27
N SER A 66 -12.65 1.99 0.51
CA SER A 66 -11.25 2.23 0.85
C SER A 66 -10.43 2.82 -0.30
N PHE A 67 -10.88 2.65 -1.55
CA PHE A 67 -10.19 3.17 -2.73
C PHE A 67 -10.96 4.26 -3.47
N GLU A 68 -12.26 4.44 -3.20
CA GLU A 68 -13.08 5.48 -3.84
C GLU A 68 -12.58 6.89 -3.56
N ASN A 69 -12.36 7.70 -4.59
CA ASN A 69 -11.95 9.11 -4.46
C ASN A 69 -10.60 9.29 -3.74
N VAL A 70 -9.62 8.41 -4.01
CA VAL A 70 -8.23 8.60 -3.62
C VAL A 70 -7.47 9.27 -4.77
N GLY A 71 -6.88 10.44 -4.52
CA GLY A 71 -6.04 11.15 -5.50
C GLY A 71 -4.53 10.93 -5.32
N ALA A 72 -4.11 10.48 -4.14
CA ALA A 72 -2.72 10.16 -3.82
C ALA A 72 -2.63 9.23 -2.61
N TRP A 73 -1.56 8.45 -2.52
CA TRP A 73 -1.23 7.61 -1.37
C TRP A 73 0.04 8.08 -0.68
N ILE A 74 0.12 7.93 0.64
CA ILE A 74 1.36 8.09 1.41
C ILE A 74 1.61 6.78 2.14
N LEU A 75 2.78 6.18 1.93
CA LEU A 75 3.15 4.87 2.47
C LEU A 75 4.46 4.99 3.25
N GLY A 76 4.60 4.18 4.30
CA GLY A 76 5.90 3.97 4.93
C GLY A 76 6.78 3.07 4.07
N ARG A 77 8.10 3.25 4.15
CA ARG A 77 9.07 2.41 3.43
C ARG A 77 8.83 0.90 3.61
N ASN A 78 8.55 0.44 4.83
CA ASN A 78 8.40 -1.00 5.08
C ASN A 78 7.14 -1.58 4.42
N MET A 79 6.15 -0.75 4.07
CA MET A 79 5.02 -1.19 3.25
C MET A 79 5.44 -1.36 1.78
N PHE A 80 6.41 -0.56 1.31
CA PHE A 80 6.92 -0.62 -0.06
C PHE A 80 7.98 -1.71 -0.29
N ALA A 81 8.85 -1.97 0.70
CA ALA A 81 10.00 -2.86 0.54
C ALA A 81 10.37 -3.64 1.81
N PRO A 82 10.94 -4.85 1.69
CA PRO A 82 11.42 -5.64 2.82
C PRO A 82 12.78 -5.16 3.35
N SER A 83 13.57 -4.45 2.54
CA SER A 83 14.93 -4.06 2.91
C SER A 83 14.96 -3.08 4.08
N ARG A 84 15.96 -3.25 4.96
CA ARG A 84 16.28 -2.33 6.05
C ARG A 84 17.60 -1.61 5.71
N GLY A 85 17.72 -0.31 5.99
CA GLY A 85 18.92 0.48 5.66
C GLY A 85 18.98 0.95 4.20
N PRO A 86 20.14 1.28 3.60
CA PRO A 86 20.22 1.75 2.21
C PRO A 86 19.57 0.81 1.19
N TRP A 87 19.18 1.34 0.02
CA TRP A 87 18.71 0.51 -1.09
C TRP A 87 19.87 -0.39 -1.57
N PRO A 88 19.67 -1.72 -1.66
CA PRO A 88 20.73 -2.63 -2.10
C PRO A 88 21.08 -2.39 -3.58
N ASP A 89 20.06 -2.07 -4.38
CA ASP A 89 20.12 -1.72 -5.79
C ASP A 89 18.84 -0.94 -6.19
N ASP A 90 18.68 -0.67 -7.49
CA ASP A 90 17.50 -0.04 -8.07
C ASP A 90 16.50 -1.03 -8.71
N ASN A 91 16.64 -2.33 -8.47
CA ASN A 91 15.81 -3.35 -9.11
C ASN A 91 14.44 -3.55 -8.43
N TRP A 92 14.34 -3.29 -7.12
CA TRP A 92 13.09 -3.48 -6.38
C TRP A 92 12.01 -2.46 -6.78
N LYS A 93 10.88 -2.92 -7.31
CA LYS A 93 9.76 -2.05 -7.76
C LYS A 93 8.48 -2.17 -6.91
N GLY A 94 8.54 -2.88 -5.78
CA GLY A 94 7.39 -3.15 -4.92
C GLY A 94 6.85 -4.59 -5.08
N TRP A 95 5.86 -4.93 -4.26
CA TRP A 95 5.31 -6.28 -4.13
C TRP A 95 4.35 -6.71 -5.24
N TRP A 96 3.82 -5.74 -6.00
CA TRP A 96 2.59 -5.90 -6.78
C TRP A 96 2.82 -6.13 -8.28
N GLY A 97 4.03 -6.49 -8.68
CA GLY A 97 4.38 -6.63 -10.10
C GLY A 97 4.33 -5.30 -10.87
N PRO A 98 4.12 -5.32 -12.20
CA PRO A 98 4.22 -4.12 -13.03
C PRO A 98 3.05 -3.14 -12.88
N ASN A 99 1.88 -3.61 -12.41
CA ASN A 99 0.65 -2.82 -12.29
C ASN A 99 0.13 -2.84 -10.83
N PRO A 100 0.67 -1.99 -9.93
CA PRO A 100 0.30 -1.96 -8.53
C PRO A 100 -1.10 -1.36 -8.28
N PRO A 101 -1.76 -1.67 -7.15
CA PRO A 101 -3.18 -1.39 -6.92
C PRO A 101 -3.52 0.07 -6.60
N TYR A 102 -2.56 0.99 -6.66
CA TYR A 102 -2.72 2.37 -6.21
C TYR A 102 -3.35 3.28 -7.27
N HIS A 103 -2.92 3.12 -8.53
CA HIS A 103 -3.39 3.82 -9.73
C HIS A 103 -3.36 5.36 -9.68
N VAL A 104 -2.54 5.92 -8.77
CA VAL A 104 -2.34 7.36 -8.57
C VAL A 104 -0.92 7.63 -8.03
N PRO A 105 -0.44 8.88 -7.98
CA PRO A 105 0.81 9.22 -7.30
C PRO A 105 0.89 8.66 -5.88
N THR A 106 2.00 7.99 -5.57
CA THR A 106 2.20 7.29 -4.29
C THR A 106 3.54 7.69 -3.67
N PHE A 107 3.49 8.32 -2.51
CA PHE A 107 4.65 8.90 -1.84
C PHE A 107 5.18 7.96 -0.75
N ILE A 108 6.38 7.45 -0.94
CA ILE A 108 7.08 6.54 -0.03
C ILE A 108 7.95 7.37 0.92
N LEU A 109 7.59 7.37 2.20
CA LEU A 109 8.40 7.98 3.26
C LEU A 109 9.61 7.10 3.56
N THR A 110 10.80 7.64 3.36
CA THR A 110 12.07 6.92 3.52
C THR A 110 13.21 7.89 3.83
N HIS A 111 14.27 7.44 4.51
CA HIS A 111 15.51 8.23 4.64
C HIS A 111 16.46 8.07 3.45
N HIS A 112 16.17 7.13 2.53
CA HIS A 112 17.06 6.76 1.44
C HIS A 112 16.52 7.29 0.12
N LYS A 113 17.23 8.27 -0.45
CA LYS A 113 16.88 8.88 -1.73
C LYS A 113 16.89 7.83 -2.84
N ARG A 114 15.93 7.95 -3.76
CA ARG A 114 15.81 7.14 -4.97
C ARG A 114 15.02 7.91 -6.03
N ALA A 115 15.28 7.66 -7.31
CA ALA A 115 14.50 8.25 -8.38
C ALA A 115 13.05 7.72 -8.37
N PRO A 116 12.06 8.51 -8.85
CA PRO A 116 10.70 8.02 -8.98
C PRO A 116 10.62 6.78 -9.88
N ILE A 117 9.66 5.90 -9.61
CA ILE A 117 9.41 4.69 -10.41
C ILE A 117 8.01 4.78 -10.99
N GLU A 118 7.92 4.88 -12.30
CA GLU A 118 6.67 4.77 -13.05
C GLU A 118 6.29 3.30 -13.23
N MET A 119 5.02 2.99 -13.02
CA MET A 119 4.44 1.65 -13.10
C MET A 119 3.28 1.66 -14.10
N GLU A 120 2.90 0.49 -14.58
CA GLU A 120 1.68 0.35 -15.37
C GLU A 120 0.45 0.74 -14.53
N GLY A 121 -0.64 1.12 -15.21
CA GLY A 121 -1.89 1.49 -14.56
C GLY A 121 -1.86 2.82 -13.80
N GLY A 122 -0.87 3.68 -14.04
CA GLY A 122 -0.86 5.08 -13.60
C GLY A 122 -0.29 5.33 -12.19
N THR A 123 0.31 4.33 -11.56
CA THR A 123 1.02 4.53 -10.29
C THR A 123 2.43 5.04 -10.56
N THR A 124 2.82 6.12 -9.88
CA THR A 124 4.22 6.53 -9.78
C THR A 124 4.62 6.57 -8.31
N PHE A 125 5.68 5.83 -7.96
CA PHE A 125 6.25 5.86 -6.62
C PHE A 125 7.27 6.99 -6.51
N TYR A 126 7.01 7.96 -5.64
CA TYR A 126 7.92 9.06 -5.31
C TYR A 126 8.57 8.83 -3.95
N PHE A 127 9.89 9.00 -3.82
CA PHE A 127 10.60 8.75 -2.57
C PHE A 127 10.88 10.06 -1.84
N VAL A 128 10.17 10.27 -0.73
CA VAL A 128 10.19 11.52 0.05
C VAL A 128 11.10 11.36 1.26
N THR A 129 12.13 12.20 1.35
CA THR A 129 13.20 12.11 2.37
C THR A 129 13.23 13.24 3.39
N ASP A 130 12.39 14.25 3.21
CA ASP A 130 12.31 15.48 4.00
C ASP A 130 11.09 15.50 4.94
N GLY A 131 10.46 14.35 5.16
CA GLY A 131 9.51 14.11 6.24
C GLY A 131 8.03 14.14 5.84
N ILE A 132 7.18 13.89 6.85
CA ILE A 132 5.74 13.66 6.65
C ILE A 132 4.98 14.86 6.12
N HIS A 133 5.40 16.08 6.48
CA HIS A 133 4.74 17.30 6.03
C HIS A 133 4.99 17.54 4.54
N SER A 134 6.22 17.30 4.05
CA SER A 134 6.53 17.39 2.62
C SER A 134 5.73 16.37 1.81
N ALA A 135 5.66 15.12 2.27
CA ALA A 135 4.84 14.09 1.61
C ALA A 135 3.37 14.48 1.55
N LEU A 136 2.82 15.06 2.62
CA LEU A 136 1.43 15.51 2.65
C LEU A 136 1.17 16.67 1.68
N GLU A 137 2.06 17.66 1.61
CA GLU A 137 1.88 18.79 0.70
C GLU A 137 2.02 18.36 -0.77
N GLN A 138 2.98 17.48 -1.10
CA GLN A 138 3.09 16.90 -2.44
C GLN A 138 1.84 16.08 -2.82
N ALA A 139 1.26 15.34 -1.87
CA ALA A 139 0.06 14.53 -2.11
C ALA A 139 -1.22 15.37 -2.29
N LYS A 140 -1.21 16.65 -1.91
CA LYS A 140 -2.36 17.56 -2.07
C LYS A 140 -2.28 18.43 -3.33
N ALA A 141 -1.12 18.47 -3.99
CA ALA A 141 -0.83 19.36 -5.11
C ALA A 141 -1.68 19.06 -6.35
#